data_AF-A0A956JZ59-F1
#
_entry.id   AF-A0A956JZ59-F1
#
_cell.length_a   1.000
_cell.length_b   1.000
_cell.length_c   1.000
_cell.angle_alpha   90.00
_cell.angle_beta   90.00
_cell.angle_gamma   90.00
#
_symmetry.space_group_name_H-M   'P 1'
#
loop_
_entity.id
_entity.type
_entity.pdbx_description
1 polymer ?
#
loop_
_entity_poly.entity_id
_entity_poly.type
_entity_poly.pdbx_seq_one_letter_code
_entity_poly.pdbx_strand_id
1 'polypeptide(L)'
;MTRTKLTIALLGLLGAAALGACAGEDVAPPEDLPEGNASGGEGNTFDHPDTQVDVWALLDRLQKEGPPKYTARVHSCPKIRYETIGRLLASRGVDLGAGGTVSAGALYRTGDQALGVANYGARIRENVEMTTAGASRLFDIFVASADEIIANIGNRPECQIGGVGVQLFGASNQCDADGISCLIGYPATASHIELCNLTVQRASDPEVGKRMAVAVLAAAAHTCE
;
A
#
# COMPACT_ATOMS: atom_id res chain seq x y z
N MET A 1 -23.71 -27.38 57.96
CA MET A 1 -23.27 -28.48 58.84
C MET A 1 -23.49 -29.81 58.13
N THR A 2 -22.50 -30.25 57.35
CA THR A 2 -22.51 -31.55 56.66
C THR A 2 -21.10 -32.12 56.71
N ARG A 3 -21.04 -33.41 57.04
CA ARG A 3 -19.89 -34.08 57.63
C ARG A 3 -18.80 -34.44 56.62
N THR A 4 -17.58 -34.24 57.09
CA THR A 4 -16.28 -34.75 56.66
C THR A 4 -16.28 -36.26 56.38
N LYS A 5 -15.66 -36.69 55.28
CA LYS A 5 -14.96 -37.99 55.21
C LYS A 5 -13.63 -37.82 54.47
N LEU A 6 -12.59 -38.23 55.18
CA LEU A 6 -11.16 -38.23 54.88
C LEU A 6 -10.78 -39.69 54.59
N THR A 7 -10.10 -39.96 53.47
CA THR A 7 -9.37 -41.22 53.19
C THR A 7 -8.35 -40.90 52.10
N ILE A 8 -7.10 -40.60 52.48
CA ILE A 8 -5.92 -41.49 52.55
C ILE A 8 -5.34 -41.83 51.17
N ALA A 9 -4.07 -41.47 51.04
CA ALA A 9 -3.18 -41.51 49.89
C ALA A 9 -2.68 -42.90 49.52
N LEU A 10 -2.17 -43.05 48.28
CA LEU A 10 -0.98 -43.88 48.04
C LEU A 10 -0.20 -43.41 46.80
N LEU A 11 1.10 -43.19 47.02
CA LEU A 11 2.17 -43.01 46.05
C LEU A 11 2.31 -44.25 45.13
N GLY A 12 2.67 -44.02 43.87
CA GLY A 12 3.22 -45.03 42.96
C GLY A 12 4.33 -44.41 42.10
N LEU A 13 5.54 -44.92 42.27
CA LEU A 13 6.83 -44.47 41.75
C LEU A 13 7.12 -44.96 40.31
N LEU A 14 7.94 -44.17 39.61
CA LEU A 14 9.02 -44.54 38.65
C LEU A 14 8.74 -45.49 37.47
N GLY A 15 8.92 -44.94 36.25
CA GLY A 15 10.09 -45.27 35.42
C GLY A 15 9.92 -46.31 34.30
N ALA A 16 10.10 -45.88 33.05
CA ALA A 16 10.88 -46.60 32.04
C ALA A 16 11.10 -45.70 30.80
N ALA A 17 12.33 -45.24 30.61
CA ALA A 17 12.83 -44.84 29.31
C ALA A 17 13.15 -46.10 28.51
N ALA A 18 12.59 -46.23 27.30
CA ALA A 18 13.06 -47.15 26.28
C ALA A 18 13.01 -46.44 24.93
N LEU A 19 14.21 -46.20 24.39
CA LEU A 19 14.44 -45.80 23.00
C LEU A 19 14.05 -46.93 22.05
N GLY A 20 13.46 -46.55 20.91
CA GLY A 20 13.62 -47.27 19.64
C GLY A 20 12.37 -47.89 19.05
N ALA A 21 11.71 -47.14 18.15
CA ALA A 21 11.31 -47.63 16.82
C ALA A 21 10.65 -46.50 16.04
N CYS A 22 11.23 -46.14 14.90
CA CYS A 22 10.62 -45.29 13.88
C CYS A 22 9.38 -46.00 13.32
N ALA A 23 8.20 -45.56 13.72
CA ALA A 23 6.97 -45.77 12.97
C ALA A 23 6.50 -44.38 12.55
N GLY A 24 6.45 -44.15 11.24
CA GLY A 24 6.03 -42.88 10.67
C GLY A 24 4.57 -42.62 11.00
N GLU A 25 4.35 -41.70 11.93
CA GLU A 25 3.15 -40.89 11.92
C GLU A 25 3.55 -39.60 11.19
N ASP A 26 2.91 -39.35 10.05
CA ASP A 26 2.97 -38.05 9.39
C ASP A 26 2.46 -37.01 10.41
N VAL A 27 3.41 -36.38 11.12
CA VAL A 27 3.13 -35.20 11.91
C VAL A 27 2.72 -34.15 10.91
N ALA A 28 1.41 -33.91 10.82
CA ALA A 28 0.87 -32.76 10.10
C ALA A 28 1.70 -31.53 10.51
N PRO A 29 2.21 -30.73 9.56
CA PRO A 29 2.94 -29.52 9.92
C PRO A 29 2.03 -28.70 10.85
N PRO A 30 2.56 -28.10 11.91
CA PRO A 30 1.75 -27.32 12.83
C PRO A 30 0.94 -26.29 12.03
N GLU A 31 -0.38 -26.47 12.00
CA GLU A 31 -1.33 -25.44 11.62
C GLU A 31 -1.22 -24.36 12.69
N ASP A 32 -0.36 -23.40 12.41
CA ASP A 32 -0.50 -21.96 12.65
C ASP A 32 0.89 -21.36 12.55
N LEU A 33 1.24 -20.92 11.33
CA LEU A 33 2.29 -19.92 11.18
C LEU A 33 1.87 -18.70 12.02
N PRO A 34 2.78 -18.07 12.77
CA PRO A 34 2.45 -16.91 13.60
C PRO A 34 1.69 -15.86 12.78
N GLU A 35 0.63 -15.28 13.37
CA GLU A 35 -0.17 -14.21 12.73
C GLU A 35 0.76 -13.15 12.11
N GLY A 36 0.75 -13.11 10.78
CA GLY A 36 1.75 -12.42 9.96
C GLY A 36 2.19 -13.23 8.74
N ASN A 37 1.30 -14.04 8.15
CA ASN A 37 1.63 -14.72 6.90
C ASN A 37 1.83 -13.68 5.78
N ALA A 38 2.90 -13.83 5.00
CA ALA A 38 3.17 -13.00 3.83
C ALA A 38 2.46 -13.55 2.57
N SER A 39 1.35 -14.26 2.76
CA SER A 39 0.57 -14.91 1.72
C SER A 39 -0.85 -14.35 1.74
N GLY A 40 -1.31 -13.87 0.59
CA GLY A 40 -2.62 -13.21 0.44
C GLY A 40 -3.78 -14.06 0.93
N GLY A 41 -4.79 -13.40 1.50
CA GLY A 41 -6.05 -14.01 1.97
C GLY A 41 -7.21 -13.01 1.97
N GLU A 42 -8.40 -13.41 2.39
CA GLU A 42 -9.59 -12.54 2.37
C GLU A 42 -9.45 -11.26 3.23
N GLY A 43 -8.50 -11.24 4.18
CA GLY A 43 -8.19 -10.11 5.05
C GLY A 43 -6.91 -9.34 4.71
N ASN A 44 -6.10 -9.79 3.73
CA ASN A 44 -4.91 -9.07 3.30
C ASN A 44 -4.57 -9.36 1.82
N THR A 45 -4.14 -8.34 1.07
CA THR A 45 -3.72 -8.49 -0.33
C THR A 45 -2.20 -8.64 -0.46
N PHE A 46 -1.52 -8.99 0.64
CA PHE A 46 -0.07 -9.11 0.65
C PHE A 46 0.33 -10.43 0.01
N ASP A 47 0.35 -10.45 -1.32
CA ASP A 47 0.82 -11.56 -2.12
C ASP A 47 2.24 -11.23 -2.60
N HIS A 48 3.25 -11.86 -1.99
CA HIS A 48 4.62 -11.74 -2.46
C HIS A 48 4.79 -12.65 -3.69
N PRO A 49 5.39 -12.18 -4.80
CA PRO A 49 5.79 -13.10 -5.85
C PRO A 49 6.78 -14.11 -5.25
N ASP A 50 6.39 -15.40 -5.33
CA ASP A 50 7.17 -16.56 -4.93
C ASP A 50 7.68 -16.57 -3.48
N THR A 51 6.90 -17.15 -2.57
CA THR A 51 7.44 -17.67 -1.30
C THR A 51 8.36 -18.89 -1.51
N GLN A 52 8.46 -19.39 -2.75
CA GLN A 52 9.41 -20.40 -3.21
C GLN A 52 10.29 -19.87 -4.34
N VAL A 53 10.96 -18.73 -4.14
CA VAL A 53 11.98 -18.31 -5.12
C VAL A 53 13.09 -19.37 -5.13
N ASP A 54 13.29 -20.03 -6.27
CA ASP A 54 14.46 -20.88 -6.46
C ASP A 54 15.71 -20.05 -6.17
N VAL A 55 16.56 -20.53 -5.25
CA VAL A 55 17.76 -19.82 -4.80
C VAL A 55 18.67 -19.49 -5.98
N TRP A 56 18.70 -20.36 -6.99
CA TRP A 56 19.50 -20.13 -8.19
C TRP A 56 18.87 -19.09 -9.13
N ALA A 57 17.55 -19.10 -9.29
CA ALA A 57 16.83 -18.04 -9.99
C ALA A 57 16.99 -16.66 -9.30
N LEU A 58 16.98 -16.61 -7.97
CA LEU A 58 17.24 -15.38 -7.21
C LEU A 58 18.68 -14.89 -7.42
N LEU A 59 19.66 -15.79 -7.33
CA LEU A 59 21.06 -15.44 -7.56
C LEU A 59 21.33 -14.99 -8.99
N ASP A 60 20.73 -15.64 -9.99
CA ASP A 60 20.81 -15.25 -11.40
C ASP A 60 20.17 -13.88 -11.64
N ARG A 61 19.02 -13.60 -11.02
CA ARG A 61 18.39 -12.27 -11.03
C ARG A 61 19.32 -11.22 -10.40
N LEU A 62 19.83 -11.45 -9.19
CA LEU A 62 20.75 -10.53 -8.52
C LEU A 62 22.03 -10.30 -9.33
N GLN A 63 22.52 -11.32 -10.03
CA GLN A 63 23.69 -11.23 -10.89
C GLN A 63 23.42 -10.43 -12.18
N LYS A 64 22.21 -10.56 -12.75
CA LYS A 64 21.75 -9.78 -13.92
C LYS A 64 21.46 -8.32 -13.58
N GLU A 65 20.82 -8.08 -12.44
CA GLU A 65 20.52 -6.74 -11.92
C GLU A 65 21.82 -6.00 -11.54
N GLY A 66 22.81 -6.73 -11.01
CA GLY A 66 24.12 -6.22 -10.65
C GLY A 66 24.20 -5.77 -9.18
N PRO A 67 25.27 -5.07 -8.78
CA PRO A 67 25.47 -4.69 -7.38
C PRO A 67 24.30 -3.88 -6.83
N PRO A 68 23.87 -4.05 -5.56
CA PRO A 68 22.76 -3.31 -4.96
C PRO A 68 22.85 -1.77 -5.09
N LYS A 69 24.08 -1.24 -5.08
CA LYS A 69 24.35 0.19 -5.27
C LYS A 69 24.10 0.67 -6.71
N TYR A 70 24.24 -0.24 -7.68
CA TYR A 70 23.95 -0.03 -9.09
C TYR A 70 22.46 -0.23 -9.38
N THR A 71 21.86 -1.33 -8.92
CA THR A 71 20.43 -1.64 -9.10
C THR A 71 19.52 -0.58 -8.50
N ALA A 72 19.83 -0.10 -7.29
CA ALA A 72 19.09 1.01 -6.68
C ALA A 72 19.17 2.33 -7.49
N ARG A 73 20.12 2.45 -8.43
CA ARG A 73 20.26 3.61 -9.32
C ARG A 73 19.68 3.36 -10.72
N VAL A 74 19.65 2.12 -11.21
CA VAL A 74 19.13 1.78 -12.55
C VAL A 74 17.66 1.33 -12.54
N HIS A 75 17.16 0.81 -11.42
CA HIS A 75 15.73 0.55 -11.16
C HIS A 75 15.18 1.66 -10.26
N SER A 76 15.40 2.91 -10.66
CA SER A 76 15.55 4.12 -9.83
C SER A 76 14.35 4.57 -9.00
N CYS A 77 13.35 3.73 -8.80
CA CYS A 77 12.06 4.20 -8.36
C CYS A 77 11.45 3.26 -7.33
N PRO A 78 12.02 3.28 -6.11
CA PRO A 78 11.42 2.58 -4.99
C PRO A 78 10.03 3.17 -4.72
N LYS A 79 9.14 2.31 -4.22
CA LYS A 79 7.83 2.71 -3.71
C LYS A 79 7.98 3.91 -2.78
N ILE A 80 7.09 4.88 -2.90
CA ILE A 80 6.99 5.98 -1.94
C ILE A 80 6.73 5.40 -0.54
N ARG A 81 7.46 5.91 0.45
CA ARG A 81 7.26 5.53 1.86
C ARG A 81 5.81 5.79 2.27
N TYR A 82 5.21 4.90 3.04
CA TYR A 82 3.81 5.03 3.48
C TYR A 82 3.53 6.38 4.16
N GLU A 83 4.45 6.86 5.01
CA GLU A 83 4.34 8.19 5.62
C GLU A 83 4.42 9.33 4.58
N THR A 84 5.24 9.16 3.55
CA THR A 84 5.34 10.14 2.46
C THR A 84 4.07 10.16 1.61
N ILE A 85 3.40 9.02 1.39
CA ILE A 85 2.08 8.98 0.75
C ILE A 85 1.07 9.81 1.55
N GLY A 86 1.05 9.65 2.88
CA GLY A 86 0.20 10.45 3.76
C GLY A 86 0.49 11.95 3.63
N ARG A 87 1.77 12.35 3.71
CA ARG A 87 2.16 13.76 3.55
C ARG A 87 1.79 14.32 2.18
N LEU A 88 1.97 13.54 1.12
CA LEU A 88 1.56 13.89 -0.23
C LEU A 88 0.04 14.16 -0.29
N LEU A 89 -0.79 13.23 0.18
CA LEU A 89 -2.24 13.40 0.19
C LEU A 89 -2.67 14.64 0.99
N ALA A 90 -2.11 14.83 2.18
CA ALA A 90 -2.38 16.02 3.00
C ALA A 90 -1.97 17.33 2.29
N SER A 91 -0.84 17.33 1.59
CA SER A 91 -0.37 18.48 0.79
C SER A 91 -1.25 18.80 -0.45
N ARG A 92 -2.13 17.88 -0.83
CA ARG A 92 -3.16 18.10 -1.86
C ARG A 92 -4.54 18.39 -1.28
N GLY A 93 -4.65 18.46 0.06
CA GLY A 93 -5.87 18.84 0.76
C GLY A 93 -6.80 17.69 1.11
N VAL A 94 -6.28 16.47 1.18
CA VAL A 94 -7.03 15.27 1.61
C VAL A 94 -7.10 15.19 3.14
N ASP A 95 -8.29 14.92 3.68
CA ASP A 95 -8.51 14.64 5.10
C ASP A 95 -8.17 13.19 5.45
N LEU A 96 -6.95 12.99 5.94
CA LEU A 96 -6.49 11.69 6.44
C LEU A 96 -7.16 11.25 7.74
N GLY A 97 -8.04 12.06 8.34
CA GLY A 97 -8.85 11.73 9.51
C GLY A 97 -10.27 11.26 9.17
N ALA A 98 -10.71 11.41 7.92
CA ALA A 98 -12.08 11.10 7.51
C ALA A 98 -12.46 9.65 7.83
N GLY A 99 -13.62 9.45 8.46
CA GLY A 99 -14.08 8.16 9.00
C GLY A 99 -15.03 7.34 8.11
N GLY A 100 -15.43 7.85 6.95
CA GLY A 100 -16.26 7.10 6.00
C GLY A 100 -15.51 5.89 5.44
N THR A 101 -16.17 4.73 5.31
CA THR A 101 -15.54 3.47 4.88
C THR A 101 -14.88 3.52 3.49
N VAL A 102 -15.31 4.44 2.64
CA VAL A 102 -14.76 4.68 1.29
C VAL A 102 -14.02 6.02 1.17
N SER A 103 -13.71 6.69 2.29
CA SER A 103 -12.92 7.92 2.25
C SER A 103 -11.46 7.63 1.92
N ALA A 104 -10.77 8.59 1.30
CA ALA A 104 -9.34 8.48 1.04
C ALA A 104 -8.53 8.25 2.33
N GLY A 105 -8.89 8.95 3.40
CA GLY A 105 -8.27 8.77 4.72
C GLY A 105 -8.45 7.35 5.27
N ALA A 106 -9.65 6.77 5.17
CA ALA A 106 -9.89 5.40 5.62
C ALA A 106 -9.12 4.38 4.75
N LEU A 107 -9.10 4.58 3.42
CA LEU A 107 -8.37 3.70 2.51
C LEU A 107 -6.86 3.76 2.75
N TYR A 108 -6.31 4.94 3.04
CA TYR A 108 -4.91 5.09 3.44
C TYR A 108 -4.62 4.33 4.73
N ARG A 109 -5.36 4.62 5.82
CA ARG A 109 -5.10 4.05 7.15
C ARG A 109 -5.28 2.54 7.23
N THR A 110 -6.25 1.98 6.49
CA THR A 110 -6.53 0.54 6.47
C THR A 110 -5.82 -0.21 5.34
N GLY A 111 -5.09 0.51 4.48
CA GLY A 111 -4.32 -0.06 3.39
C GLY A 111 -2.87 -0.36 3.75
N ASP A 112 -2.52 -0.32 5.04
CA ASP A 112 -1.15 -0.45 5.55
C ASP A 112 -0.45 -1.72 5.07
N GLN A 113 -1.14 -2.87 5.13
CA GLN A 113 -0.61 -4.14 4.65
C GLN A 113 -0.39 -4.09 3.13
N ALA A 114 -1.39 -3.69 2.35
CA ALA A 114 -1.28 -3.58 0.90
C ALA A 114 -0.16 -2.62 0.45
N LEU A 115 0.02 -1.52 1.17
CA LEU A 115 1.08 -0.53 0.94
C LEU A 115 2.43 -0.95 1.53
N GLY A 116 2.52 -2.13 2.14
CA GLY A 116 3.75 -2.73 2.67
C GLY A 116 4.35 -1.97 3.85
N VAL A 117 3.52 -1.46 4.76
CA VAL A 117 3.95 -0.82 6.00
C VAL A 117 4.78 -1.79 6.85
N ALA A 118 5.76 -1.27 7.59
CA ALA A 118 6.58 -2.08 8.48
C ALA A 118 5.74 -2.74 9.58
N ASN A 119 5.93 -4.05 9.79
CA ASN A 119 5.39 -4.78 10.92
C ASN A 119 6.55 -5.26 11.81
N TYR A 120 6.92 -4.43 12.79
CA TYR A 120 8.04 -4.72 13.68
C TYR A 120 7.79 -5.93 14.60
N GLY A 121 6.51 -6.21 14.94
CA GLY A 121 6.14 -7.41 15.71
C GLY A 121 6.46 -8.70 14.95
N ALA A 122 6.24 -8.70 13.63
CA ALA A 122 6.59 -9.78 12.71
C ALA A 122 8.02 -9.68 12.16
N ARG A 123 8.83 -8.70 12.60
CA ARG A 123 10.18 -8.41 12.06
C ARG A 123 10.21 -8.13 10.55
N ILE A 124 9.12 -7.60 10.02
CA ILE A 124 8.98 -7.22 8.62
C ILE A 124 9.27 -5.72 8.49
N ARG A 125 10.22 -5.39 7.61
CA ARG A 125 10.52 -4.01 7.24
C ARG A 125 9.49 -3.48 6.26
N GLU A 126 9.37 -2.16 6.15
CA GLU A 126 8.56 -1.56 5.09
C GLU A 126 9.09 -2.02 3.72
N ASN A 127 8.18 -2.45 2.85
CA ASN A 127 8.51 -2.81 1.49
C ASN A 127 9.02 -1.58 0.73
N VAL A 128 10.07 -1.76 -0.05
CA VAL A 128 10.67 -0.73 -0.90
C VAL A 128 10.25 -0.86 -2.36
N GLU A 129 9.62 -1.98 -2.71
CA GLU A 129 9.12 -2.26 -4.05
C GLU A 129 7.61 -1.99 -4.12
N MET A 130 7.14 -1.58 -5.30
CA MET A 130 5.71 -1.44 -5.57
C MET A 130 5.16 -2.82 -5.95
N THR A 131 4.28 -3.38 -5.13
CA THR A 131 3.54 -4.60 -5.48
C THR A 131 2.29 -4.25 -6.27
N THR A 132 1.70 -5.22 -6.99
CA THR A 132 0.41 -5.01 -7.65
C THR A 132 -0.67 -4.58 -6.66
N ALA A 133 -0.72 -5.22 -5.48
CA ALA A 133 -1.63 -4.83 -4.41
C ALA A 133 -1.38 -3.40 -3.90
N GLY A 134 -0.12 -2.99 -3.77
CA GLY A 134 0.25 -1.63 -3.39
C GLY A 134 -0.14 -0.60 -4.44
N ALA A 135 0.07 -0.90 -5.72
CA ALA A 135 -0.31 -0.05 -6.84
C ALA A 135 -1.83 0.12 -6.94
N SER A 136 -2.59 -1.00 -6.87
CA SER A 136 -4.05 -0.97 -6.84
C SER A 136 -4.58 -0.19 -5.65
N ARG A 137 -4.04 -0.43 -4.45
CA ARG A 137 -4.47 0.30 -3.25
C ARG A 137 -4.17 1.79 -3.33
N LEU A 138 -3.01 2.16 -3.85
CA LEU A 138 -2.63 3.55 -4.04
C LEU A 138 -3.52 4.25 -5.07
N PHE A 139 -3.86 3.55 -6.16
CA PHE A 139 -4.81 4.06 -7.15
C PHE A 139 -6.21 4.28 -6.55
N ASP A 140 -6.72 3.33 -5.75
CA ASP A 140 -8.01 3.48 -5.06
C ASP A 140 -8.03 4.71 -4.14
N ILE A 141 -6.92 4.95 -3.43
CA ILE A 141 -6.76 6.14 -2.59
C ILE A 141 -6.78 7.42 -3.44
N PHE A 142 -6.15 7.43 -4.61
CA PHE A 142 -6.17 8.58 -5.51
C PHE A 142 -7.56 8.84 -6.12
N VAL A 143 -8.31 7.78 -6.46
CA VAL A 143 -9.70 7.92 -6.90
C VAL A 143 -10.58 8.48 -5.78
N ALA A 144 -10.47 7.93 -4.57
CA ALA A 144 -11.27 8.38 -3.42
C ALA A 144 -10.91 9.79 -2.96
N SER A 145 -9.67 10.24 -3.17
CA SER A 145 -9.22 11.59 -2.80
C SER A 145 -9.54 12.64 -3.85
N ALA A 146 -9.90 12.26 -5.07
CA ALA A 146 -10.01 13.18 -6.20
C ALA A 146 -10.93 14.38 -5.91
N ASP A 147 -12.09 14.14 -5.29
CA ASP A 147 -13.03 15.22 -4.94
C ASP A 147 -12.46 16.18 -3.90
N GLU A 148 -11.79 15.66 -2.88
CA GLU A 148 -11.15 16.47 -1.84
C GLU A 148 -10.01 17.31 -2.44
N ILE A 149 -9.21 16.71 -3.32
CA ILE A 149 -8.14 17.40 -4.03
C ILE A 149 -8.72 18.52 -4.91
N ILE A 150 -9.75 18.24 -5.71
CA ILE A 150 -10.41 19.24 -6.56
C ILE A 150 -10.93 20.41 -5.74
N ALA A 151 -11.54 20.14 -4.59
CA ALA A 151 -12.08 21.17 -3.71
C ALA A 151 -11.00 21.98 -2.98
N ASN A 152 -9.89 21.35 -2.59
CA ASN A 152 -8.97 21.92 -1.61
C ASN A 152 -7.59 22.34 -2.16
N ILE A 153 -7.21 21.91 -3.36
CA ILE A 153 -5.85 22.13 -3.88
C ILE A 153 -5.49 23.62 -3.98
N GLY A 154 -6.40 24.49 -4.41
CA GLY A 154 -6.16 25.94 -4.47
C GLY A 154 -6.00 26.59 -3.09
N ASN A 155 -6.46 25.93 -2.03
CA ASN A 155 -6.31 26.38 -0.65
C ASN A 155 -4.97 25.95 -0.03
N ARG A 156 -4.15 25.16 -0.75
CA ARG A 156 -2.85 24.68 -0.25
C ARG A 156 -1.77 25.72 -0.53
N PRO A 157 -0.99 26.19 0.46
CA PRO A 157 0.07 27.17 0.27
C PRO A 157 1.08 26.80 -0.84
N GLU A 158 1.41 25.52 -0.94
CA GLU A 158 2.29 24.93 -1.95
C GLU A 158 1.71 24.95 -3.38
N CYS A 159 0.41 25.22 -3.52
CA CYS A 159 -0.30 25.32 -4.78
C CYS A 159 -0.78 26.76 -5.06
N GLN A 160 -0.15 27.76 -4.44
CA GLN A 160 -0.44 29.18 -4.70
C GLN A 160 0.66 29.81 -5.54
N ILE A 161 0.26 30.49 -6.61
CA ILE A 161 1.17 31.26 -7.48
C ILE A 161 0.85 32.74 -7.26
N GLY A 162 1.83 33.48 -6.74
CA GLY A 162 1.62 34.89 -6.39
C GLY A 162 0.52 35.12 -5.33
N GLY A 163 0.27 34.13 -4.47
CA GLY A 163 -0.81 34.17 -3.46
C GLY A 163 -2.19 33.81 -3.99
N VAL A 164 -2.31 33.42 -5.27
CA VAL A 164 -3.56 32.96 -5.88
C VAL A 164 -3.55 31.45 -5.97
N GLY A 165 -4.60 30.80 -5.46
CA GLY A 165 -4.76 29.35 -5.54
C GLY A 165 -5.00 28.87 -6.96
N VAL A 166 -4.28 27.82 -7.37
CA VAL A 166 -4.50 27.15 -8.65
C VAL A 166 -5.84 26.42 -8.69
N GLN A 167 -6.34 26.18 -9.90
CA GLN A 167 -7.49 25.33 -10.17
C GLN A 167 -7.03 24.15 -11.01
N LEU A 168 -7.58 22.95 -10.82
CA LEU A 168 -7.27 21.80 -11.68
C LEU A 168 -8.01 21.85 -13.01
N PHE A 169 -9.23 22.39 -12.96
CA PHE A 169 -10.13 22.48 -14.11
C PHE A 169 -10.68 23.89 -14.17
N GLY A 170 -10.64 24.51 -15.35
CA GLY A 170 -11.28 25.81 -15.56
C GLY A 170 -12.77 25.68 -15.90
N ALA A 171 -13.39 26.81 -16.23
CA ALA A 171 -14.85 26.93 -16.38
C ALA A 171 -15.48 26.03 -17.47
N SER A 172 -14.73 25.60 -18.47
CA SER A 172 -15.20 24.68 -19.53
C SER A 172 -14.72 23.24 -19.32
N ASN A 173 -14.35 22.88 -18.09
CA ASN A 173 -13.79 21.58 -17.70
C ASN A 173 -12.43 21.24 -18.35
N GLN A 174 -11.76 22.21 -18.95
CA GLN A 174 -10.39 22.04 -19.43
C GLN A 174 -9.39 22.01 -18.28
N CYS A 175 -8.41 21.13 -18.36
CA CYS A 175 -7.35 21.03 -17.36
C CYS A 175 -6.41 22.24 -17.44
N ASP A 176 -6.05 22.76 -16.27
CA ASP A 176 -5.16 23.92 -16.14
C ASP A 176 -3.72 23.50 -15.81
N ALA A 177 -2.74 24.10 -16.48
CA ALA A 177 -1.36 23.69 -16.37
C ALA A 177 -0.77 23.90 -14.97
N ASP A 178 -1.13 24.98 -14.28
CA ASP A 178 -0.60 25.28 -12.95
C ASP A 178 -1.22 24.36 -11.90
N GLY A 179 -2.52 24.08 -12.03
CA GLY A 179 -3.20 23.09 -11.19
C GLY A 179 -2.61 21.69 -11.33
N ILE A 180 -2.45 21.22 -12.58
CA ILE A 180 -1.88 19.90 -12.85
C ILE A 180 -0.41 19.84 -12.42
N SER A 181 0.36 20.91 -12.62
CA SER A 181 1.74 20.99 -12.12
C SER A 181 1.80 20.87 -10.60
N CYS A 182 0.87 21.52 -9.89
CA CYS A 182 0.81 21.34 -8.45
C CYS A 182 0.47 19.90 -8.11
N LEU A 183 -0.57 19.30 -8.71
CA LEU A 183 -0.96 17.92 -8.44
C LEU A 183 0.22 16.94 -8.52
N ILE A 184 0.93 16.93 -9.66
CA ILE A 184 2.01 15.97 -9.95
C ILE A 184 3.36 16.35 -9.32
N GLY A 185 3.51 17.59 -8.86
CA GLY A 185 4.71 18.08 -8.16
C GLY A 185 5.88 18.48 -9.08
N TYR A 186 5.65 18.59 -10.38
CA TYR A 186 6.60 19.08 -11.37
C TYR A 186 5.87 19.78 -12.54
N PRO A 187 6.55 20.60 -13.36
CA PRO A 187 5.90 21.33 -14.44
C PRO A 187 5.18 20.39 -15.43
N ALA A 188 3.87 20.60 -15.59
CA ALA A 188 3.05 19.83 -16.50
C ALA A 188 3.44 20.11 -17.96
N THR A 189 3.75 19.06 -18.72
CA THR A 189 3.97 19.14 -20.17
C THR A 189 2.65 19.20 -20.92
N ALA A 190 2.72 19.59 -22.21
CA ALA A 190 1.55 19.56 -23.09
C ALA A 190 0.86 18.19 -23.14
N SER A 191 1.63 17.10 -23.07
CA SER A 191 1.09 15.73 -23.05
C SER A 191 0.27 15.42 -21.79
N HIS A 192 0.66 15.93 -20.61
CA HIS A 192 -0.18 15.77 -19.41
C HIS A 192 -1.51 16.49 -19.57
N ILE A 193 -1.50 17.70 -20.13
CA ILE A 193 -2.71 18.50 -20.33
C ILE A 193 -3.60 17.87 -21.40
N GLU A 194 -3.03 17.34 -22.47
CA GLU A 194 -3.77 16.61 -23.50
C GLU A 194 -4.44 15.35 -22.91
N LEU A 195 -3.69 14.51 -22.19
CA LEU A 195 -4.23 13.30 -21.57
C LEU A 195 -5.33 13.62 -20.55
N CYS A 196 -5.13 14.66 -19.75
CA CYS A 196 -6.11 15.14 -18.79
C CYS A 196 -7.42 15.54 -19.49
N ASN A 197 -7.32 16.41 -20.50
CA ASN A 197 -8.47 16.86 -21.28
C ASN A 197 -9.18 15.70 -21.98
N LEU A 198 -8.41 14.76 -22.54
CA LEU A 198 -8.96 13.58 -23.21
C LEU A 198 -9.72 12.67 -22.24
N THR A 199 -9.21 12.51 -21.01
CA THR A 199 -9.87 11.74 -19.95
C THR A 199 -11.20 12.37 -19.57
N VAL A 200 -11.23 13.70 -19.39
CA VAL A 200 -12.46 14.43 -19.09
C VAL A 200 -13.47 14.37 -20.24
N GLN A 201 -13.02 14.52 -21.49
CA GLN A 201 -13.90 14.55 -22.67
C GLN A 201 -14.48 13.18 -23.05
N ARG A 202 -13.74 12.08 -22.81
CA ARG A 202 -14.18 10.72 -23.15
C ARG A 202 -15.03 10.06 -22.08
N ALA A 203 -15.08 10.61 -20.88
CA ALA A 203 -15.94 10.12 -19.82
C ALA A 203 -17.42 10.33 -20.19
N SER A 204 -18.28 9.43 -19.71
CA SER A 204 -19.73 9.55 -19.86
C SER A 204 -20.31 10.75 -19.10
N ASP A 205 -19.59 11.24 -18.09
CA ASP A 205 -19.92 12.38 -17.26
C ASP A 205 -18.64 13.18 -16.97
N PRO A 206 -18.63 14.52 -17.18
CA PRO A 206 -17.46 15.35 -16.92
C PRO A 206 -16.93 15.25 -15.49
N GLU A 207 -17.79 15.08 -14.48
CA GLU A 207 -17.34 14.97 -13.08
C GLU A 207 -16.63 13.64 -12.83
N VAL A 208 -17.15 12.53 -13.36
CA VAL A 208 -16.41 11.25 -13.40
C VAL A 208 -15.07 11.41 -14.12
N GLY A 209 -15.06 12.11 -15.26
CA GLY A 209 -13.85 12.38 -16.02
C GLY A 209 -12.80 13.17 -15.25
N LYS A 210 -13.20 14.20 -14.49
CA LYS A 210 -12.32 14.98 -13.62
C LYS A 210 -11.69 14.13 -12.53
N ARG A 211 -12.51 13.31 -11.84
CA ARG A 211 -12.02 12.39 -10.80
C ARG A 211 -10.97 11.43 -11.34
N MET A 212 -11.25 10.84 -12.50
CA MET A 212 -10.32 9.93 -13.16
C MET A 212 -9.06 10.64 -13.64
N ALA A 213 -9.16 11.85 -14.18
CA ALA A 213 -8.00 12.63 -14.61
C ALA A 213 -7.05 12.93 -13.44
N VAL A 214 -7.60 13.36 -12.29
CA VAL A 214 -6.81 13.56 -11.07
C VAL A 214 -6.15 12.26 -10.62
N ALA A 215 -6.91 11.17 -10.54
CA ALA A 215 -6.41 9.90 -10.05
C ALA A 215 -5.31 9.31 -10.94
N VAL A 216 -5.49 9.33 -12.26
CA VAL A 216 -4.53 8.79 -13.24
C VAL A 216 -3.24 9.60 -13.25
N LEU A 217 -3.33 10.93 -13.25
CA LEU A 217 -2.13 11.78 -13.24
C LEU A 217 -1.38 11.69 -11.91
N ALA A 218 -2.09 11.65 -10.79
CA ALA A 218 -1.47 11.45 -9.48
C ALA A 218 -0.81 10.07 -9.38
N ALA A 219 -1.48 9.02 -9.85
CA ALA A 219 -0.90 7.68 -9.91
C ALA A 219 0.37 7.69 -10.78
N ALA A 220 0.30 8.15 -12.03
CA ALA A 220 1.45 8.20 -12.92
C ALA A 220 2.64 9.02 -12.37
N ALA A 221 2.37 10.06 -11.58
CA ALA A 221 3.40 10.89 -10.97
C ALA A 221 4.02 10.26 -9.69
N HIS A 222 3.33 9.31 -9.06
CA HIS A 222 3.65 8.82 -7.72
C HIS A 222 3.77 7.29 -7.62
N THR A 223 3.53 6.60 -8.72
CA THR A 223 3.94 5.23 -8.99
C THR A 223 5.01 5.28 -10.05
N CYS A 224 6.07 4.54 -9.84
CA CYS A 224 7.07 4.39 -10.87
C CYS A 224 6.86 3.08 -11.61
N GLU A 225 6.76 3.15 -12.92
CA GLU A 225 6.92 2.02 -13.85
C GLU A 225 8.05 2.31 -14.83
#